data_AF-A0A3P9Q6D4-F1
#
_entry.id   AF-A0A3P9Q6D4-F1
#
_cell.length_a   1.000
_cell.length_b   1.000
_cell.length_c   1.000
_cell.angle_alpha   90.00
_cell.angle_beta   90.00
_cell.angle_gamma   90.00
#
_symmetry.space_group_name_H-M   'P 1'
#
loop_
_entity.id
_entity.type
_entity.pdbx_description
1 polymer ?
#
loop_
_entity_poly.entity_id
_entity_poly.type
_entity_poly.pdbx_seq_one_letter_code
_entity_poly.pdbx_strand_id
1 'polypeptide(L)'
;MSKDTEIDLEEVKLNTVDQEKQPMAGDHPSPTGEKNGSVKLKIPDEDVTFTGLSKEELMKVAGTPGWVRTRLALLVLFWLGWVGMLAGAIVIIVQAPRCKPIPEMHWWNEGPLYQIPNLHAFSNGLKGLEGKLDQLNQLKVKGVVLGPLHVVQKDQPNTLDLKKIRIDHGTMEELEAVLLKAKKKGISVIVDLTPNYEGANPWFSAEADEMVEKVREAAEHWINLGVDGIKVSDLKFASGFNEWQTLRTAVQGNRTVGKVSALMGAVEGAPVGEVLHLINTTGVDIILPNLLGSSDNGVERIKTVDVLHSEQSNVGWGLGASKLEPLSKVATSSDLQHLYQLLLFTLPGIPVFTYGDEIGLQGNGSGRLNMVWELDANQTESRSWFKSLSDLRGKERSLLHGDYYPLNSSATSLAFLRVWDQSERYITAVNWGEKPAELKLTLPPTEGVTLPDTAVVKISTDENLAVQSTVSLKKFTLGPEKAVILQFPFTG
;
A
#
# COMPACT_ATOMS: atom_id res chain seq x y z
N MET A 1 33.98 -19.68 -30.73
CA MET A 1 34.79 -18.46 -31.00
C MET A 1 34.15 -17.36 -30.18
N SER A 2 34.52 -17.21 -28.91
CA SER A 2 35.57 -16.30 -28.41
C SER A 2 35.16 -14.83 -28.67
N LYS A 3 34.93 -13.96 -27.68
CA LYS A 3 35.68 -13.76 -26.44
C LYS A 3 34.82 -12.99 -25.45
N ASP A 4 34.97 -13.37 -24.19
CA ASP A 4 34.62 -12.64 -22.98
C ASP A 4 35.29 -11.25 -22.93
N THR A 5 34.63 -10.30 -22.27
CA THR A 5 35.29 -9.12 -21.69
C THR A 5 34.72 -8.93 -20.29
N GLU A 6 35.40 -9.56 -19.32
CA GLU A 6 35.34 -9.23 -17.90
C GLU A 6 35.78 -7.79 -17.69
N ILE A 7 35.08 -7.08 -16.81
CA ILE A 7 35.42 -5.73 -16.36
C ILE A 7 36.26 -5.90 -15.09
N ASP A 8 37.50 -5.44 -15.18
CA ASP A 8 38.53 -5.48 -14.14
C ASP A 8 38.13 -4.72 -12.87
N LEU A 9 38.36 -5.39 -11.73
CA LEU A 9 38.32 -4.87 -10.36
C LEU A 9 39.76 -4.70 -9.89
N GLU A 10 40.30 -3.49 -9.88
CA GLU A 10 41.51 -3.05 -9.17
C GLU A 10 41.51 -1.49 -9.29
N GLU A 11 41.76 -0.62 -8.31
CA GLU A 11 42.47 -0.61 -7.04
C GLU A 11 41.99 0.64 -6.24
N VAL A 12 41.59 0.48 -4.98
CA VAL A 12 41.67 1.57 -3.98
C VAL A 12 42.53 1.05 -2.83
N LYS A 13 43.83 0.94 -3.10
CA LYS A 13 44.87 0.75 -2.09
C LYS A 13 45.13 2.11 -1.45
N LEU A 14 44.60 2.35 -0.26
CA LEU A 14 44.98 3.50 0.56
C LEU A 14 46.31 3.18 1.27
N ASN A 15 47.29 4.02 0.99
CA ASN A 15 48.66 3.99 1.47
C ASN A 15 48.78 3.89 3.00
N THR A 16 49.35 2.79 3.49
CA THR A 16 50.15 2.77 4.72
C THR A 16 51.56 3.24 4.38
N VAL A 17 51.90 4.46 4.82
CA VAL A 17 53.24 5.04 4.70
C VAL A 17 54.12 4.48 5.83
N ASP A 18 55.09 3.65 5.46
CA ASP A 18 56.32 3.44 6.25
C ASP A 18 57.41 4.38 5.70
N GLN A 19 57.97 5.24 6.54
CA GLN A 19 59.27 5.85 6.31
C GLN A 19 60.15 5.69 7.56
N GLU A 20 61.24 4.95 7.38
CA GLU A 20 62.31 4.75 8.34
C GLU A 20 63.12 6.03 8.62
N LYS A 21 63.57 6.16 9.89
CA LYS A 21 64.89 6.64 10.38
C LYS A 21 65.52 7.90 9.76
N GLN A 22 65.77 8.90 10.63
CA GLN A 22 67.01 9.69 10.59
C GLN A 22 67.59 9.94 12.00
N PRO A 23 68.93 10.08 12.14
CA PRO A 23 69.66 10.20 13.42
C PRO A 23 70.02 11.66 13.80
N MET A 24 70.53 11.82 15.02
CA MET A 24 70.95 13.07 15.68
C MET A 24 72.30 13.65 15.23
N ALA A 25 72.47 14.94 15.55
CA ALA A 25 73.68 15.72 15.83
C ALA A 25 74.23 16.65 14.72
N GLY A 26 74.23 17.95 15.03
CA GLY A 26 75.04 18.99 14.39
C GLY A 26 75.45 20.02 15.44
N ASP A 27 76.76 20.13 15.67
CA ASP A 27 77.44 21.10 16.54
C ASP A 27 77.20 22.57 16.13
N HIS A 28 77.28 23.47 17.12
CA HIS A 28 77.26 24.93 16.95
C HIS A 28 78.53 25.50 16.27
N PRO A 29 78.45 26.74 15.75
CA PRO A 29 79.07 27.85 16.51
C PRO A 29 78.19 29.13 16.62
N SER A 30 78.39 29.82 17.74
CA SER A 30 77.90 31.15 18.21
C SER A 30 78.43 32.33 17.35
N PRO A 31 78.05 33.65 17.51
CA PRO A 31 77.69 34.41 18.75
C PRO A 31 76.49 35.39 18.57
N THR A 32 75.87 36.06 19.55
CA THR A 32 76.29 37.15 20.46
C THR A 32 75.05 37.60 21.26
N GLY A 33 75.17 38.01 22.55
CA GLY A 33 74.16 38.89 23.18
C GLY A 33 73.84 38.67 24.67
N GLU A 34 74.65 39.27 25.55
CA GLU A 34 74.33 39.92 26.84
C GLU A 34 73.44 39.27 27.94
N LYS A 35 74.15 38.79 28.97
CA LYS A 35 74.08 39.03 30.44
C LYS A 35 72.79 39.47 31.17
N ASN A 36 72.62 38.76 32.31
CA ASN A 36 72.03 39.09 33.63
C ASN A 36 70.66 38.41 33.87
N GLY A 37 70.41 37.57 34.88
CA GLY A 37 71.17 37.22 36.07
C GLY A 37 70.26 37.24 37.30
N SER A 38 69.35 36.27 37.46
CA SER A 38 68.78 35.91 38.77
C SER A 38 67.95 34.62 38.72
N VAL A 39 68.59 33.55 39.22
CA VAL A 39 68.04 32.41 39.98
C VAL A 39 66.65 31.89 39.56
N LYS A 40 66.64 30.89 38.67
CA LYS A 40 65.53 29.93 38.59
C LYS A 40 65.92 28.68 39.37
N LEU A 41 65.04 28.29 40.30
CA LEU A 41 65.11 27.02 41.01
C LEU A 41 65.36 25.89 40.01
N LYS A 42 66.38 25.07 40.26
CA LYS A 42 66.43 23.71 39.73
C LYS A 42 65.31 22.92 40.42
N ILE A 43 64.13 22.91 39.80
CA ILE A 43 63.35 21.68 39.79
C ILE A 43 64.06 20.84 38.74
N PRO A 44 64.53 19.62 39.06
CA PRO A 44 65.09 18.76 38.05
C PRO A 44 64.02 18.60 36.97
N ASP A 45 64.40 18.88 35.72
CA ASP A 45 63.64 18.44 34.57
C ASP A 45 63.56 16.91 34.72
N GLU A 46 62.42 16.42 35.21
CA GLU A 46 61.99 15.07 34.90
C GLU A 46 61.73 15.08 33.39
N ASP A 47 62.81 14.91 32.63
CA ASP A 47 62.74 14.29 31.32
C ASP A 47 61.89 13.04 31.53
N VAL A 48 60.64 13.09 31.08
CA VAL A 48 59.81 11.90 31.01
C VAL A 48 60.51 11.01 30.00
N THR A 49 61.42 10.19 30.50
CA THR A 49 62.16 9.20 29.73
C THR A 49 61.13 8.44 28.94
N PHE A 50 61.21 8.50 27.61
CA PHE A 50 60.41 7.68 26.73
C PHE A 50 60.63 6.22 27.15
N THR A 51 59.67 5.67 27.89
CA THR A 51 59.71 4.33 28.51
C THR A 51 59.44 3.23 27.48
N GLY A 52 59.81 3.45 26.22
CA GLY A 52 59.76 2.46 25.16
C GLY A 52 61.13 1.81 24.99
N LEU A 53 61.16 0.47 24.98
CA LEU A 53 62.36 -0.29 24.62
C LEU A 53 62.76 -0.01 23.16
N SER A 54 64.07 0.17 22.92
CA SER A 54 64.60 0.25 21.55
C SER A 54 64.45 -1.10 20.81
N LYS A 55 64.43 -1.09 19.46
CA LYS A 55 64.26 -2.32 18.64
C LYS A 55 65.23 -3.44 19.04
N GLU A 56 66.46 -3.09 19.36
CA GLU A 56 67.52 -4.04 19.70
C GLU A 56 67.35 -4.65 21.10
N GLU A 57 66.90 -3.85 22.07
CA GLU A 57 66.61 -4.30 23.43
C GLU A 57 65.31 -5.12 23.48
N LEU A 58 64.30 -4.73 22.70
CA LEU A 58 63.05 -5.47 22.56
C LEU A 58 63.29 -6.86 21.95
N MET A 59 64.13 -6.97 20.91
CA MET A 59 64.41 -8.25 20.25
C MET A 59 65.16 -9.23 21.16
N LYS A 60 65.98 -8.75 22.11
CA LYS A 60 66.63 -9.60 23.12
C LYS A 60 65.63 -10.26 24.07
N VAL A 61 64.55 -9.57 24.43
CA VAL A 61 63.50 -10.08 25.32
C VAL A 61 62.42 -10.85 24.54
N ALA A 62 62.04 -10.37 23.36
CA ALA A 62 61.00 -10.96 22.50
C ALA A 62 61.39 -12.30 21.87
N GLY A 63 62.69 -12.57 21.71
CA GLY A 63 63.20 -13.84 21.19
C GLY A 63 63.27 -14.98 22.23
N THR A 64 62.94 -14.72 23.49
CA THR A 64 62.99 -15.76 24.53
C THR A 64 61.96 -16.87 24.24
N PRO A 65 62.30 -18.16 24.49
CA PRO A 65 61.41 -19.28 24.17
C PRO A 65 60.02 -19.17 24.82
N GLY A 66 59.94 -18.56 26.01
CA GLY A 66 58.68 -18.28 26.70
C GLY A 66 57.79 -17.31 25.93
N TRP A 67 58.33 -16.17 25.49
CA TRP A 67 57.56 -15.16 24.73
C TRP A 67 57.18 -15.59 23.32
N VAL A 68 58.04 -16.34 22.63
CA VAL A 68 57.68 -16.90 21.31
C VAL A 68 56.51 -17.88 21.44
N ARG A 69 56.52 -18.76 22.46
CA ARG A 69 55.43 -19.72 22.71
C ARG A 69 54.15 -19.02 23.13
N THR A 70 54.21 -18.04 24.03
CA THR A 70 53.03 -17.28 24.47
C THR A 70 52.40 -16.49 23.32
N ARG A 71 53.21 -15.82 22.49
CA ARG A 71 52.70 -15.09 21.32
C ARG A 71 52.03 -16.01 20.31
N LEU A 72 52.62 -17.18 20.05
CA LEU A 72 52.02 -18.19 19.17
C LEU A 72 50.69 -18.71 19.75
N ALA A 73 50.64 -19.00 21.05
CA ALA A 73 49.41 -19.43 21.73
C ALA A 73 48.30 -18.36 21.65
N LEU A 74 48.64 -17.09 21.88
CA LEU A 74 47.70 -15.96 21.75
C LEU A 74 47.22 -15.78 20.30
N LEU A 75 48.10 -15.93 19.31
CA LEU A 75 47.73 -15.86 17.89
C LEU A 75 46.77 -17.00 17.51
N VAL A 76 47.04 -18.23 17.97
CA VAL A 76 46.14 -19.37 17.75
C VAL A 76 44.80 -19.15 18.43
N LEU A 77 44.78 -18.68 19.68
CA LEU A 77 43.53 -18.36 20.38
C LEU A 77 42.74 -17.24 19.69
N PHE A 78 43.42 -16.23 19.14
CA PHE A 78 42.79 -15.18 18.35
C PHE A 78 42.09 -15.74 17.11
N TRP A 79 42.78 -16.57 16.32
CA TRP A 79 42.18 -17.18 15.13
C TRP A 79 41.05 -18.16 15.48
N LEU A 80 41.20 -18.94 16.57
CA LEU A 80 40.11 -19.80 17.06
C LEU A 80 38.90 -18.98 17.50
N GLY A 81 39.10 -17.87 18.21
CA GLY A 81 38.04 -16.94 18.59
C GLY A 81 37.39 -16.27 17.38
N TRP A 82 38.18 -15.87 16.38
CA TRP A 82 37.68 -15.30 15.14
C TRP A 82 36.85 -16.30 14.33
N VAL A 83 37.33 -17.53 14.17
CA VAL A 83 36.58 -18.61 13.50
C VAL A 83 35.32 -18.95 14.30
N GLY A 84 35.39 -18.97 15.63
CA GLY A 84 34.23 -19.18 16.50
C GLY A 84 33.18 -18.07 16.35
N MET A 85 33.60 -16.81 16.25
CA MET A 85 32.72 -15.67 15.99
C MET A 85 32.07 -15.76 14.60
N LEU A 86 32.84 -16.12 13.58
CA LEU A 86 32.33 -16.33 12.22
C LEU A 86 31.32 -17.47 12.16
N ALA A 87 31.63 -18.61 12.78
CA ALA A 87 30.73 -19.75 12.88
C ALA A 87 29.45 -19.38 13.64
N GLY A 88 29.57 -18.64 14.76
CA GLY A 88 28.42 -18.12 15.50
C GLY A 88 27.55 -17.21 14.66
N ALA A 89 28.13 -16.30 13.88
CA ALA A 89 27.38 -15.43 12.96
C ALA A 89 26.63 -16.23 11.89
N ILE A 90 27.27 -17.25 11.29
CA ILE A 90 26.64 -18.14 10.30
C ILE A 90 25.48 -18.91 10.95
N VAL A 91 25.68 -19.45 12.15
CA VAL A 91 24.63 -20.19 12.88
C VAL A 91 23.42 -19.30 13.17
N ILE A 92 23.63 -18.05 13.60
CA ILE A 92 22.54 -17.10 13.83
C ILE A 92 21.75 -16.84 12.54
N ILE A 93 22.43 -16.64 11.40
CA ILE A 93 21.76 -16.39 10.11
C ILE A 93 20.96 -17.62 9.66
N VAL A 94 21.51 -18.82 9.84
CA VAL A 94 20.84 -20.08 9.42
C VAL A 94 19.65 -20.42 10.32
N GLN A 95 19.73 -20.10 11.61
CA GLN A 95 18.65 -20.36 12.57
C GLN A 95 17.56 -19.27 12.58
N ALA A 96 17.87 -18.06 12.11
CA ALA A 96 16.89 -17.00 12.02
C ALA A 96 15.75 -17.40 11.06
N PRO A 97 14.48 -17.29 11.49
CA PRO A 97 13.34 -17.58 10.61
C PRO A 97 13.35 -16.60 9.44
N ARG A 98 13.05 -17.10 8.25
CA ARG A 98 12.94 -16.25 7.06
C ARG A 98 11.69 -15.41 7.15
N CYS A 99 11.80 -14.12 6.82
CA CYS A 99 10.63 -13.27 6.63
C CYS A 99 9.75 -13.82 5.50
N LYS A 100 8.44 -13.66 5.65
CA LYS A 100 7.48 -14.00 4.59
C LYS A 100 7.79 -13.10 3.37
N PRO A 101 8.00 -13.65 2.16
CA PRO A 101 8.26 -12.82 0.99
C PRO A 101 7.06 -11.91 0.73
N ILE A 102 7.34 -10.67 0.35
CA ILE A 102 6.29 -9.73 -0.02
C ILE A 102 5.62 -10.26 -1.30
N PRO A 103 4.28 -10.38 -1.34
CA PRO A 103 3.58 -10.86 -2.52
C PRO A 103 3.76 -9.87 -3.67
N GLU A 104 3.71 -10.35 -4.91
CA GLU A 104 3.71 -9.46 -6.07
C GLU A 104 2.42 -8.64 -6.07
N MET A 105 2.55 -7.33 -5.84
CA MET A 105 1.44 -6.40 -5.83
C MET A 105 1.42 -5.57 -7.11
N HIS A 106 0.24 -5.42 -7.70
CA HIS A 106 -0.01 -4.45 -8.75
C HIS A 106 -0.40 -3.09 -8.15
N TRP A 107 -0.37 -2.04 -8.96
CA TRP A 107 -0.66 -0.68 -8.52
C TRP A 107 -2.06 -0.52 -7.90
N TRP A 108 -3.04 -1.33 -8.32
CA TRP A 108 -4.40 -1.32 -7.76
C TRP A 108 -4.49 -1.96 -6.37
N ASN A 109 -3.52 -2.77 -5.97
CA ASN A 109 -3.47 -3.38 -4.64
C ASN A 109 -2.88 -2.44 -3.58
N GLU A 110 -2.21 -1.37 -3.99
CA GLU A 110 -1.46 -0.48 -3.10
C GLU A 110 -2.33 0.54 -2.35
N GLY A 111 -3.62 0.69 -2.68
CA GLY A 111 -4.47 1.71 -2.09
C GLY A 111 -5.86 1.79 -2.70
N PRO A 112 -6.66 2.81 -2.32
CA PRO A 112 -8.03 2.92 -2.77
C PRO A 112 -8.14 3.38 -4.24
N LEU A 113 -9.21 2.92 -4.88
CA LEU A 113 -9.67 3.41 -6.17
C LEU A 113 -10.84 4.39 -5.97
N TYR A 114 -10.85 5.45 -6.78
CA TYR A 114 -11.82 6.55 -6.65
C TYR A 114 -12.60 6.72 -7.95
N GLN A 115 -13.90 6.46 -7.91
CA GLN A 115 -14.78 6.49 -9.07
C GLN A 115 -15.38 7.88 -9.28
N ILE A 116 -15.33 8.36 -10.53
CA ILE A 116 -15.90 9.62 -10.97
C ILE A 116 -16.89 9.33 -12.11
N PRO A 117 -18.12 8.89 -11.81
CA PRO A 117 -19.14 8.58 -12.80
C PRO A 117 -19.46 9.74 -13.74
N ASN A 118 -19.45 10.97 -13.24
CA ASN A 118 -19.78 12.17 -14.00
C ASN A 118 -18.71 13.25 -13.79
N LEU A 119 -17.89 13.49 -14.81
CA LEU A 119 -16.81 14.46 -14.76
C LEU A 119 -17.31 15.91 -14.63
N HIS A 120 -18.46 16.22 -15.22
CA HIS A 120 -19.03 17.57 -15.13
C HIS A 120 -19.46 17.86 -13.69
N ALA A 121 -20.14 16.92 -13.03
CA ALA A 121 -20.58 17.07 -11.65
C ALA A 121 -19.40 17.14 -10.66
N PHE A 122 -18.29 16.45 -10.95
CA PHE A 122 -17.09 16.45 -10.11
C PHE A 122 -16.26 17.72 -10.24
N SER A 123 -15.99 18.16 -11.47
CA SER A 123 -15.01 19.24 -11.72
C SER A 123 -15.31 20.10 -12.95
N ASN A 124 -16.52 20.05 -13.50
CA ASN A 124 -16.86 20.72 -14.76
C ASN A 124 -15.96 20.27 -15.94
N GLY A 125 -15.61 18.97 -16.00
CA GLY A 125 -14.83 18.38 -17.09
C GLY A 125 -13.37 18.08 -16.75
N LEU A 126 -12.63 17.64 -17.77
CA LEU A 126 -11.25 17.13 -17.69
C LEU A 126 -10.25 18.19 -17.20
N LYS A 127 -10.37 19.43 -17.69
CA LYS A 127 -9.52 20.54 -17.23
C LYS A 127 -9.65 20.80 -15.72
N GLY A 128 -10.86 20.70 -15.19
CA GLY A 128 -11.06 20.83 -13.75
C GLY A 128 -10.48 19.64 -12.99
N LEU A 129 -10.63 18.42 -13.51
CA LEU A 129 -10.05 17.21 -12.93
C LEU A 129 -8.54 17.33 -12.81
N GLU A 130 -7.85 17.84 -13.84
CA GLU A 130 -6.41 18.12 -13.81
C GLU A 130 -6.05 18.96 -12.58
N GLY A 131 -6.81 20.02 -12.30
CA GLY A 131 -6.63 20.89 -11.12
C GLY A 131 -6.88 20.19 -9.78
N LYS A 132 -7.66 19.10 -9.75
CA LYS A 132 -8.03 18.37 -8.53
C LYS A 132 -7.18 17.12 -8.27
N LEU A 133 -6.34 16.69 -9.21
CA LEU A 133 -5.42 15.55 -9.01
C LEU A 133 -4.50 15.71 -7.79
N ASP A 134 -4.06 16.93 -7.48
CA ASP A 134 -3.26 17.20 -6.28
C ASP A 134 -4.04 16.89 -5.00
N GLN A 135 -5.35 17.16 -4.99
CA GLN A 135 -6.23 16.86 -3.87
C GLN A 135 -6.48 15.36 -3.73
N LEU A 136 -6.65 14.63 -4.83
CA LEU A 136 -6.79 13.17 -4.81
C LEU A 136 -5.51 12.48 -4.33
N ASN A 137 -4.34 12.99 -4.71
CA ASN A 137 -3.05 12.52 -4.19
C ASN A 137 -2.90 12.73 -2.68
N GLN A 138 -3.45 13.83 -2.13
CA GLN A 138 -3.47 14.04 -0.68
C GLN A 138 -4.33 13.03 0.07
N LEU A 139 -5.36 12.47 -0.57
CA LEU A 139 -6.18 11.38 -0.06
C LEU A 139 -5.51 10.00 -0.24
N LYS A 140 -4.30 9.96 -0.83
CA LYS A 140 -3.53 8.74 -1.14
C LYS A 140 -4.27 7.76 -2.07
N VAL A 141 -5.15 8.27 -2.91
CA VAL A 141 -5.79 7.49 -3.98
C VAL A 141 -4.73 7.00 -4.96
N LYS A 142 -4.79 5.71 -5.31
CA LYS A 142 -3.84 5.07 -6.24
C LYS A 142 -4.37 4.96 -7.66
N GLY A 143 -5.69 4.94 -7.81
CA GLY A 143 -6.32 4.93 -9.12
C GLY A 143 -7.62 5.72 -9.16
N VAL A 144 -7.88 6.35 -10.30
CA VAL A 144 -9.14 7.05 -10.58
C VAL A 144 -9.86 6.32 -11.70
N VAL A 145 -11.14 6.00 -11.49
CA VAL A 145 -12.00 5.42 -12.51
C VAL A 145 -12.87 6.52 -13.08
N LEU A 146 -12.54 6.96 -14.29
CA LEU A 146 -13.35 7.92 -15.03
C LEU A 146 -14.56 7.21 -15.59
N GLY A 147 -15.74 7.82 -15.38
CA GLY A 147 -16.96 7.39 -16.03
C GLY A 147 -16.85 7.46 -17.55
N PRO A 148 -17.85 6.92 -18.26
CA PRO A 148 -17.88 6.90 -19.72
C PRO A 148 -17.63 8.27 -20.35
N LEU A 149 -16.53 8.39 -21.08
CA LEU A 149 -16.17 9.62 -21.80
C LEU A 149 -16.84 9.68 -23.18
N HIS A 150 -17.33 8.54 -23.67
CA HIS A 150 -17.79 8.34 -25.02
C HIS A 150 -19.17 8.92 -25.31
N VAL A 151 -19.45 9.12 -26.59
CA VAL A 151 -20.75 9.61 -27.07
C VAL A 151 -21.69 8.43 -27.30
N VAL A 152 -22.88 8.50 -26.70
CA VAL A 152 -23.98 7.56 -26.97
C VAL A 152 -25.31 8.23 -26.62
N GLN A 153 -26.36 7.96 -27.40
CA GLN A 153 -27.73 8.24 -27.00
C GLN A 153 -28.33 7.02 -26.32
N LYS A 154 -29.10 7.27 -25.26
CA LYS A 154 -29.76 6.24 -24.46
C LYS A 154 -30.46 5.19 -25.34
N ASP A 155 -30.06 3.93 -25.15
CA ASP A 155 -30.64 2.74 -25.82
C ASP A 155 -30.56 2.77 -27.37
N GLN A 156 -29.67 3.57 -27.96
CA GLN A 156 -29.49 3.68 -29.42
C GLN A 156 -28.06 3.27 -29.85
N PRO A 157 -27.82 1.98 -30.20
CA PRO A 157 -26.49 1.48 -30.51
C PRO A 157 -25.83 2.16 -31.73
N ASN A 158 -26.63 2.62 -32.70
CA ASN A 158 -26.14 3.30 -33.91
C ASN A 158 -25.46 4.66 -33.64
N THR A 159 -25.66 5.23 -32.46
CA THR A 159 -25.07 6.53 -32.06
C THR A 159 -23.79 6.38 -31.25
N LEU A 160 -23.39 5.13 -30.95
CA LEU A 160 -22.25 4.83 -30.10
C LEU A 160 -20.93 5.12 -30.82
N ASP A 161 -20.11 5.98 -30.21
CA ASP A 161 -18.72 6.20 -30.59
C ASP A 161 -17.83 6.16 -29.35
N LEU A 162 -17.27 4.97 -29.07
CA LEU A 162 -16.43 4.69 -27.90
C LEU A 162 -15.06 5.37 -27.91
N LYS A 163 -14.62 5.93 -29.05
CA LYS A 163 -13.31 6.59 -29.20
C LYS A 163 -13.42 8.10 -29.06
N LYS A 164 -14.62 8.66 -29.26
CA LYS A 164 -14.85 10.11 -29.22
C LYS A 164 -15.27 10.60 -27.84
N ILE A 165 -14.57 11.61 -27.32
CA ILE A 165 -14.92 12.28 -26.07
C ILE A 165 -16.15 13.19 -26.28
N ARG A 166 -17.11 13.14 -25.37
CA ARG A 166 -18.24 14.08 -25.35
C ARG A 166 -17.76 15.52 -25.09
N ILE A 167 -18.36 16.47 -25.80
CA ILE A 167 -17.98 17.89 -25.75
C ILE A 167 -18.13 18.49 -24.33
N ASP A 168 -19.05 17.99 -23.53
CA ASP A 168 -19.26 18.41 -22.14
C ASP A 168 -18.21 17.88 -21.15
N HIS A 169 -17.39 16.92 -21.56
CA HIS A 169 -16.30 16.38 -20.74
C HIS A 169 -14.94 17.00 -21.07
N GLY A 170 -14.71 17.44 -22.30
CA GLY A 170 -13.50 18.16 -22.70
C GLY A 170 -12.96 17.73 -24.06
N THR A 171 -11.68 17.98 -24.28
CA THR A 171 -10.97 17.57 -25.51
C THR A 171 -9.94 16.47 -25.26
N MET A 172 -9.38 15.93 -26.34
CA MET A 172 -8.35 14.89 -26.27
C MET A 172 -7.06 15.41 -25.63
N GLU A 173 -6.69 16.66 -25.91
CA GLU A 173 -5.50 17.31 -25.35
C GLU A 173 -5.63 17.50 -23.83
N GLU A 174 -6.84 17.81 -23.34
CA GLU A 174 -7.11 17.92 -21.91
C GLU A 174 -6.99 16.55 -21.22
N LEU A 175 -7.42 15.46 -21.88
CA LEU A 175 -7.22 14.12 -21.34
C LEU A 175 -5.73 13.75 -21.26
N GLU A 176 -4.95 14.04 -22.31
CA GLU A 176 -3.50 13.79 -22.28
C GLU A 176 -2.81 14.55 -21.14
N ALA A 177 -3.21 15.80 -20.89
CA ALA A 177 -2.73 16.58 -19.75
C ALA A 177 -3.07 15.93 -18.40
N VAL A 178 -4.31 15.43 -18.24
CA VAL A 178 -4.74 14.67 -17.06
C VAL A 178 -3.90 13.41 -16.87
N LEU A 179 -3.70 12.60 -17.92
CA LEU A 179 -2.91 11.37 -17.86
C LEU A 179 -1.46 11.64 -17.46
N LEU A 180 -0.83 12.65 -18.07
CA LEU A 180 0.54 13.04 -17.74
C LEU A 180 0.66 13.53 -16.29
N LYS A 181 -0.30 14.33 -15.81
CA LYS A 181 -0.30 14.82 -14.44
C LYS A 181 -0.58 13.70 -13.43
N ALA A 182 -1.53 12.81 -13.73
CA ALA A 182 -1.86 11.65 -12.89
C ALA A 182 -0.64 10.74 -12.73
N LYS A 183 0.03 10.41 -13.84
CA LYS A 183 1.28 9.63 -13.84
C LYS A 183 2.38 10.27 -13.00
N LYS A 184 2.58 11.60 -13.09
CA LYS A 184 3.54 12.33 -12.25
C LYS A 184 3.23 12.25 -10.74
N LYS A 185 1.97 12.00 -10.38
CA LYS A 185 1.51 11.84 -8.99
C LYS A 185 1.41 10.38 -8.55
N GLY A 186 1.71 9.42 -9.42
CA GLY A 186 1.54 7.99 -9.13
C GLY A 186 0.07 7.58 -9.02
N ILE A 187 -0.82 8.29 -9.71
CA ILE A 187 -2.24 7.95 -9.83
C ILE A 187 -2.45 7.32 -11.19
N SER A 188 -2.99 6.10 -11.21
CA SER A 188 -3.34 5.40 -12.44
C SER A 188 -4.76 5.77 -12.88
N VAL A 189 -5.01 5.80 -14.18
CA VAL A 189 -6.34 6.19 -14.72
C VAL A 189 -7.00 5.01 -15.41
N ILE A 190 -8.21 4.67 -14.97
CA ILE A 190 -9.10 3.69 -15.61
C ILE A 190 -10.21 4.46 -16.33
N VAL A 191 -10.56 4.05 -17.56
CA VAL A 191 -11.72 4.58 -18.30
C VAL A 191 -12.82 3.53 -18.37
N ASP A 192 -14.05 3.91 -18.04
CA ASP A 192 -15.23 3.07 -18.20
C ASP A 192 -15.71 3.08 -19.66
N LEU A 193 -15.74 1.92 -20.30
CA LEU A 193 -16.18 1.73 -21.68
C LEU A 193 -17.54 1.02 -21.78
N THR A 194 -18.37 1.14 -20.74
CA THR A 194 -19.74 0.60 -20.76
C THR A 194 -20.56 1.21 -21.90
N PRO A 195 -20.93 0.46 -22.95
CA PRO A 195 -21.49 1.05 -24.17
C PRO A 195 -22.74 1.88 -23.95
N ASN A 196 -23.72 1.36 -23.23
CA ASN A 196 -25.04 1.97 -23.02
C ASN A 196 -25.23 2.42 -21.56
N TYR A 197 -24.32 3.24 -21.05
CA TYR A 197 -24.29 3.63 -19.63
C TYR A 197 -25.48 4.50 -19.17
N GLU A 198 -26.22 5.15 -20.09
CA GLU A 198 -27.46 5.89 -19.77
C GLU A 198 -28.73 5.04 -19.96
N GLY A 199 -28.57 3.84 -20.54
CA GLY A 199 -29.65 2.95 -20.91
C GLY A 199 -30.08 1.98 -19.82
N ALA A 200 -31.06 1.15 -20.15
CA ALA A 200 -31.56 0.12 -19.23
C ALA A 200 -30.62 -1.09 -19.14
N ASN A 201 -30.03 -1.49 -20.26
CA ASN A 201 -29.09 -2.61 -20.36
C ASN A 201 -27.70 -2.09 -20.76
N PRO A 202 -26.65 -2.32 -19.96
CA PRO A 202 -25.30 -1.78 -20.20
C PRO A 202 -24.70 -2.10 -21.58
N TRP A 203 -25.11 -3.23 -22.17
CA TRP A 203 -24.59 -3.77 -23.44
C TRP A 203 -25.60 -3.75 -24.60
N PHE A 204 -26.72 -3.03 -24.46
CA PHE A 204 -27.89 -3.15 -25.34
C PHE A 204 -28.49 -4.59 -25.31
N SER A 205 -29.58 -4.84 -26.05
CA SER A 205 -30.39 -6.07 -25.90
C SER A 205 -30.15 -7.16 -26.96
N ALA A 206 -29.46 -6.90 -28.07
CA ALA A 206 -29.44 -7.84 -29.22
C ALA A 206 -28.13 -7.93 -30.03
N GLU A 207 -27.10 -7.13 -29.74
CA GLU A 207 -25.92 -6.96 -30.62
C GLU A 207 -24.58 -7.11 -29.87
N ALA A 208 -24.52 -7.99 -28.88
CA ALA A 208 -23.45 -7.97 -27.90
C ALA A 208 -22.05 -8.34 -28.44
N ASP A 209 -21.92 -9.30 -29.37
CA ASP A 209 -20.61 -9.66 -29.97
C ASP A 209 -19.99 -8.46 -30.71
N GLU A 210 -20.80 -7.75 -31.52
CA GLU A 210 -20.36 -6.53 -32.21
C GLU A 210 -19.98 -5.44 -31.19
N MET A 211 -20.72 -5.31 -30.09
CA MET A 211 -20.39 -4.34 -29.04
C MET A 211 -19.09 -4.68 -28.32
N VAL A 212 -18.84 -5.95 -28.00
CA VAL A 212 -17.57 -6.39 -27.37
C VAL A 212 -16.39 -6.09 -28.30
N GLU A 213 -16.55 -6.29 -29.60
CA GLU A 213 -15.53 -5.95 -30.59
C GLU A 213 -15.28 -4.44 -30.68
N LYS A 214 -16.34 -3.61 -30.67
CA LYS A 214 -16.19 -2.15 -30.58
C LYS A 214 -15.47 -1.72 -29.29
N VAL A 215 -15.79 -2.36 -28.17
CA VAL A 215 -15.11 -2.11 -26.88
C VAL A 215 -13.65 -2.54 -26.94
N ARG A 216 -13.32 -3.65 -27.60
CA ARG A 216 -11.93 -4.07 -27.83
C ARG A 216 -11.15 -3.01 -28.60
N GLU A 217 -11.65 -2.56 -29.74
CA GLU A 217 -10.96 -1.53 -30.53
C GLU A 217 -10.80 -0.21 -29.77
N ALA A 218 -11.80 0.18 -28.99
CA ALA A 218 -11.71 1.36 -28.14
C ALA A 218 -10.68 1.16 -27.03
N ALA A 219 -10.67 0.00 -26.36
CA ALA A 219 -9.68 -0.34 -25.34
C ALA A 219 -8.26 -0.22 -25.88
N GLU A 220 -7.97 -0.76 -27.06
CA GLU A 220 -6.65 -0.60 -27.71
C GLU A 220 -6.30 0.87 -27.94
N HIS A 221 -7.27 1.66 -28.43
CA HIS A 221 -7.09 3.10 -28.64
C HIS A 221 -6.71 3.81 -27.33
N TRP A 222 -7.49 3.63 -26.25
CA TRP A 222 -7.27 4.29 -24.96
C TRP A 222 -5.98 3.83 -24.26
N ILE A 223 -5.65 2.54 -24.30
CA ILE A 223 -4.40 2.01 -23.73
C ILE A 223 -3.18 2.54 -24.48
N ASN A 224 -3.26 2.68 -25.80
CA ASN A 224 -2.20 3.28 -26.62
C ASN A 224 -1.98 4.76 -26.29
N LEU A 225 -3.03 5.48 -25.92
CA LEU A 225 -2.97 6.86 -25.44
C LEU A 225 -2.39 7.00 -24.03
N GLY A 226 -2.26 5.90 -23.29
CA GLY A 226 -1.64 5.87 -21.96
C GLY A 226 -2.62 5.77 -20.80
N VAL A 227 -3.87 5.35 -21.05
CA VAL A 227 -4.79 4.90 -19.99
C VAL A 227 -4.25 3.62 -19.35
N ASP A 228 -4.35 3.50 -18.02
CA ASP A 228 -3.80 2.40 -17.23
C ASP A 228 -4.82 1.28 -16.98
N GLY A 229 -6.06 1.42 -17.42
CA GLY A 229 -7.02 0.33 -17.36
C GLY A 229 -8.38 0.63 -17.98
N ILE A 230 -9.17 -0.41 -18.18
CA ILE A 230 -10.51 -0.34 -18.76
C ILE A 230 -11.49 -0.94 -17.76
N LYS A 231 -12.59 -0.22 -17.50
CA LYS A 231 -13.74 -0.75 -16.75
C LYS A 231 -14.87 -1.11 -17.70
N VAL A 232 -15.53 -2.22 -17.42
CA VAL A 232 -16.78 -2.63 -18.07
C VAL A 232 -17.84 -2.98 -17.01
N SER A 233 -19.08 -2.61 -17.28
CA SER A 233 -20.23 -2.99 -16.43
C SER A 233 -20.82 -4.33 -16.87
N ASP A 234 -21.54 -4.99 -15.96
CA ASP A 234 -22.17 -6.29 -16.19
C ASP A 234 -21.23 -7.34 -16.81
N LEU A 235 -20.18 -7.67 -16.05
CA LEU A 235 -19.18 -8.65 -16.46
C LEU A 235 -19.79 -10.04 -16.75
N LYS A 236 -20.89 -10.41 -16.08
CA LYS A 236 -21.56 -11.69 -16.31
C LYS A 236 -22.01 -11.83 -17.76
N PHE A 237 -22.63 -10.77 -18.27
CA PHE A 237 -23.08 -10.72 -19.64
C PHE A 237 -21.87 -10.66 -20.58
N ALA A 238 -20.95 -9.71 -20.36
CA ALA A 238 -19.81 -9.47 -21.24
C ALA A 238 -18.87 -10.68 -21.42
N SER A 239 -18.65 -11.44 -20.35
CA SER A 239 -17.74 -12.59 -20.37
C SER A 239 -18.31 -13.85 -21.02
N GLY A 240 -19.62 -13.86 -21.32
CA GLY A 240 -20.28 -14.97 -22.02
C GLY A 240 -19.97 -15.02 -23.53
N PHE A 241 -19.38 -13.97 -24.10
CA PHE A 241 -19.12 -13.86 -25.53
C PHE A 241 -17.74 -14.34 -25.94
N ASN A 242 -17.58 -14.80 -27.18
CA ASN A 242 -16.34 -15.40 -27.67
C ASN A 242 -15.21 -14.36 -27.76
N GLU A 243 -15.56 -13.12 -28.08
CA GLU A 243 -14.69 -11.97 -28.29
C GLU A 243 -14.07 -11.47 -26.96
N TRP A 244 -14.57 -11.94 -25.81
CA TRP A 244 -14.07 -11.57 -24.49
C TRP A 244 -12.56 -11.84 -24.34
N GLN A 245 -12.07 -12.98 -24.83
CA GLN A 245 -10.64 -13.30 -24.75
C GLN A 245 -9.78 -12.34 -25.57
N THR A 246 -10.32 -11.85 -26.70
CA THR A 246 -9.65 -10.86 -27.54
C THR A 246 -9.60 -9.51 -26.85
N LEU A 247 -10.70 -9.07 -26.21
CA LEU A 247 -10.73 -7.87 -25.36
C LEU A 247 -9.72 -7.95 -24.23
N ARG A 248 -9.67 -9.09 -23.53
CA ARG A 248 -8.69 -9.33 -22.47
C ARG A 248 -7.26 -9.20 -23.00
N THR A 249 -6.97 -9.81 -24.13
CA THR A 249 -5.64 -9.75 -24.75
C THR A 249 -5.28 -8.33 -25.18
N ALA A 250 -6.24 -7.55 -25.69
CA ALA A 250 -6.04 -6.15 -26.05
C ALA A 250 -5.65 -5.28 -24.84
N VAL A 251 -6.28 -5.48 -23.69
CA VAL A 251 -5.99 -4.72 -22.46
C VAL A 251 -4.72 -5.23 -21.77
N GLN A 252 -4.54 -6.54 -21.68
CA GLN A 252 -3.50 -7.16 -20.84
C GLN A 252 -2.24 -7.57 -21.61
N GLY A 253 -2.26 -7.60 -22.95
CA GLY A 253 -1.19 -8.16 -23.78
C GLY A 253 0.11 -7.35 -23.76
N ASN A 254 0.04 -6.04 -23.50
CA ASN A 254 1.21 -5.14 -23.50
C ASN A 254 1.82 -4.91 -22.10
N ARG A 255 1.61 -5.84 -21.16
CA ARG A 255 2.16 -5.74 -19.80
C ARG A 255 3.67 -5.84 -19.82
N THR A 256 4.33 -4.74 -19.44
CA THR A 256 5.79 -4.69 -19.21
C THR A 256 6.06 -4.22 -17.79
N VAL A 257 7.29 -4.42 -17.32
CA VAL A 257 7.73 -3.95 -16.00
C VAL A 257 7.55 -2.42 -15.93
N GLY A 258 6.58 -1.96 -15.14
CA GLY A 258 6.25 -0.54 -14.97
C GLY A 258 5.10 0.02 -15.84
N LYS A 259 4.53 -0.77 -16.76
CA LYS A 259 3.30 -0.41 -17.49
C LYS A 259 2.36 -1.62 -17.50
N VAL A 260 1.50 -1.70 -16.49
CA VAL A 260 0.53 -2.79 -16.30
C VAL A 260 -0.88 -2.22 -16.41
N SER A 261 -1.56 -2.58 -17.50
CA SER A 261 -2.95 -2.17 -17.72
C SER A 261 -3.93 -3.12 -17.03
N ALA A 262 -4.91 -2.57 -16.32
CA ALA A 262 -5.92 -3.33 -15.55
C ALA A 262 -7.24 -3.48 -16.34
N LEU A 263 -7.84 -4.67 -16.30
CA LEU A 263 -9.23 -4.87 -16.70
C LEU A 263 -10.09 -4.95 -15.44
N MET A 264 -11.08 -4.08 -15.33
CA MET A 264 -12.03 -4.02 -14.22
C MET A 264 -13.43 -4.40 -14.70
N GLY A 265 -14.12 -5.29 -13.98
CA GLY A 265 -15.48 -5.72 -14.28
C GLY A 265 -16.42 -5.50 -13.09
N ALA A 266 -17.51 -4.75 -13.27
CA ALA A 266 -18.55 -4.64 -12.26
C ALA A 266 -19.54 -5.81 -12.37
N VAL A 267 -19.94 -6.36 -11.21
CA VAL A 267 -20.85 -7.51 -11.13
C VAL A 267 -22.04 -7.16 -10.23
N GLU A 268 -23.24 -7.23 -10.79
CA GLU A 268 -24.47 -6.97 -10.05
C GLU A 268 -25.27 -8.24 -9.78
N GLY A 269 -25.92 -8.29 -8.61
CA GLY A 269 -26.87 -9.34 -8.25
C GLY A 269 -26.29 -10.76 -8.17
N ALA A 270 -24.97 -10.93 -8.14
CA ALA A 270 -24.33 -12.23 -8.04
C ALA A 270 -24.18 -12.68 -6.57
N PRO A 271 -24.49 -13.94 -6.24
CA PRO A 271 -24.05 -14.53 -4.99
C PRO A 271 -22.53 -14.74 -5.00
N VAL A 272 -21.95 -14.84 -3.81
CA VAL A 272 -20.49 -14.95 -3.62
C VAL A 272 -19.84 -16.10 -4.42
N GLY A 273 -20.51 -17.26 -4.52
CA GLY A 273 -19.98 -18.41 -5.27
C GLY A 273 -19.87 -18.16 -6.78
N GLU A 274 -20.80 -17.38 -7.35
CA GLU A 274 -20.73 -16.99 -8.76
C GLU A 274 -19.64 -15.95 -8.99
N VAL A 275 -19.45 -15.01 -8.06
CA VAL A 275 -18.34 -14.04 -8.12
C VAL A 275 -16.99 -14.77 -8.12
N LEU A 276 -16.81 -15.75 -7.23
CA LEU A 276 -15.59 -16.57 -7.18
C LEU A 276 -15.39 -17.34 -8.49
N HIS A 277 -16.45 -17.87 -9.08
CA HIS A 277 -16.38 -18.51 -10.38
C HIS A 277 -15.92 -17.54 -11.47
N LEU A 278 -16.48 -16.33 -11.52
CA LEU A 278 -16.11 -15.30 -12.49
C LEU A 278 -14.65 -14.86 -12.35
N ILE A 279 -14.12 -14.73 -11.12
CA ILE A 279 -12.69 -14.42 -10.89
C ILE A 279 -11.81 -15.45 -11.61
N ASN A 280 -12.14 -16.73 -11.46
CA ASN A 280 -11.35 -17.83 -12.01
C ASN A 280 -11.51 -18.02 -13.53
N THR A 281 -12.68 -17.69 -14.10
CA THR A 281 -12.97 -17.96 -15.52
C THR A 281 -12.74 -16.76 -16.44
N THR A 282 -13.04 -15.54 -15.98
CA THR A 282 -13.03 -14.36 -16.84
C THR A 282 -11.63 -13.78 -17.04
N GLY A 283 -10.71 -14.01 -16.11
CA GLY A 283 -9.34 -13.49 -16.17
C GLY A 283 -9.23 -11.97 -15.96
N VAL A 284 -10.25 -11.37 -15.35
CA VAL A 284 -10.31 -9.95 -14.97
C VAL A 284 -9.35 -9.68 -13.80
N ASP A 285 -8.69 -8.52 -13.81
CA ASP A 285 -7.76 -8.15 -12.75
C ASP A 285 -8.49 -7.59 -11.52
N ILE A 286 -9.59 -6.87 -11.72
CA ILE A 286 -10.38 -6.28 -10.64
C ILE A 286 -11.87 -6.56 -10.86
N ILE A 287 -12.47 -7.37 -10.01
CA ILE A 287 -13.91 -7.58 -9.98
C ILE A 287 -14.51 -6.73 -8.87
N LEU A 288 -15.54 -5.96 -9.20
CA LEU A 288 -16.26 -5.07 -8.29
C LEU A 288 -17.68 -5.60 -8.07
N PRO A 289 -17.90 -6.49 -7.09
CA PRO A 289 -19.21 -7.03 -6.78
C PRO A 289 -19.94 -6.19 -5.72
N ASN A 290 -21.28 -6.19 -5.73
CA ASN A 290 -22.08 -5.50 -4.71
C ASN A 290 -22.49 -6.40 -3.51
N LEU A 291 -21.55 -7.15 -2.94
CA LEU A 291 -21.87 -8.16 -1.91
C LEU A 291 -22.10 -7.56 -0.52
N LEU A 292 -21.43 -6.45 -0.18
CA LEU A 292 -21.64 -5.79 1.11
C LEU A 292 -23.00 -5.08 1.17
N GLY A 293 -23.49 -4.61 0.03
CA GLY A 293 -24.79 -3.94 -0.09
C GLY A 293 -25.98 -4.89 -0.24
N SER A 294 -25.75 -6.21 -0.45
CA SER A 294 -26.85 -7.17 -0.62
C SER A 294 -27.44 -7.68 0.70
N SER A 295 -26.71 -7.55 1.81
CA SER A 295 -27.17 -7.98 3.13
C SER A 295 -26.57 -7.12 4.23
N ASP A 296 -27.39 -6.76 5.21
CA ASP A 296 -26.98 -6.06 6.43
C ASP A 296 -26.61 -7.04 7.57
N ASN A 297 -26.63 -8.34 7.31
CA ASN A 297 -26.31 -9.36 8.31
C ASN A 297 -24.79 -9.60 8.38
N GLY A 298 -24.21 -9.39 9.56
CA GLY A 298 -22.77 -9.53 9.79
C GLY A 298 -22.27 -10.96 9.60
N VAL A 299 -23.12 -11.96 9.87
CA VAL A 299 -22.82 -13.38 9.63
C VAL A 299 -22.72 -13.69 8.13
N GLU A 300 -23.51 -13.02 7.29
CA GLU A 300 -23.44 -13.23 5.83
C GLU A 300 -22.26 -12.46 5.22
N ARG A 301 -22.00 -11.24 5.71
CA ARG A 301 -20.83 -10.45 5.31
C ARG A 301 -19.53 -11.18 5.65
N ILE A 302 -19.40 -11.72 6.86
CA ILE A 302 -18.17 -12.42 7.26
C ILE A 302 -17.95 -13.68 6.42
N LYS A 303 -19.00 -14.45 6.11
CA LYS A 303 -18.92 -15.61 5.19
C LYS A 303 -18.49 -15.20 3.80
N THR A 304 -18.97 -14.05 3.33
CA THR A 304 -18.60 -13.52 2.01
C THR A 304 -17.11 -13.19 1.96
N VAL A 305 -16.60 -12.50 2.99
CA VAL A 305 -15.17 -12.17 3.10
C VAL A 305 -14.34 -13.45 3.23
N ASP A 306 -14.79 -14.42 4.03
CA ASP A 306 -14.12 -15.71 4.22
C ASP A 306 -13.98 -16.51 2.91
N VAL A 307 -14.95 -16.42 2.00
CA VAL A 307 -14.85 -17.06 0.68
C VAL A 307 -13.90 -16.32 -0.28
N LEU A 308 -13.82 -14.98 -0.19
CA LEU A 308 -13.11 -14.15 -1.16
C LEU A 308 -11.72 -13.67 -0.72
N HIS A 309 -11.34 -13.84 0.55
CA HIS A 309 -10.08 -13.29 1.08
C HIS A 309 -8.82 -13.86 0.39
N SER A 310 -8.87 -15.08 -0.17
CA SER A 310 -7.75 -15.64 -0.94
C SER A 310 -7.53 -14.88 -2.25
N GLU A 311 -8.59 -14.37 -2.86
CA GLU A 311 -8.59 -13.59 -4.10
C GLU A 311 -8.50 -12.07 -3.85
N GLN A 312 -7.95 -11.66 -2.71
CA GLN A 312 -7.89 -10.25 -2.30
C GLN A 312 -7.16 -9.33 -3.30
N SER A 313 -6.29 -9.85 -4.17
CA SER A 313 -5.66 -9.07 -5.23
C SER A 313 -6.60 -8.69 -6.38
N ASN A 314 -7.76 -9.35 -6.46
CA ASN A 314 -8.70 -9.23 -7.56
C ASN A 314 -10.07 -8.70 -7.14
N VAL A 315 -10.36 -8.61 -5.84
CA VAL A 315 -11.68 -8.20 -5.33
C VAL A 315 -11.66 -6.74 -4.90
N GLY A 316 -12.50 -5.92 -5.55
CA GLY A 316 -12.81 -4.56 -5.15
C GLY A 316 -14.00 -4.51 -4.19
N TRP A 317 -13.83 -3.90 -3.01
CA TRP A 317 -14.90 -3.68 -2.05
C TRP A 317 -15.43 -2.25 -2.17
N GLY A 318 -16.72 -2.10 -2.41
CA GLY A 318 -17.40 -0.81 -2.32
C GLY A 318 -18.88 -1.00 -2.01
N LEU A 319 -19.47 -0.05 -1.29
CA LEU A 319 -20.88 -0.07 -0.96
C LEU A 319 -21.63 0.82 -1.97
N GLY A 320 -22.27 0.20 -2.96
CA GLY A 320 -22.90 0.91 -4.08
C GLY A 320 -21.96 1.25 -5.25
N ALA A 321 -20.65 1.05 -5.10
CA ALA A 321 -19.63 1.33 -6.12
C ALA A 321 -19.85 0.60 -7.45
N SER A 322 -20.40 -0.63 -7.44
CA SER A 322 -20.70 -1.36 -8.69
C SER A 322 -21.74 -0.62 -9.53
N LYS A 323 -22.70 0.03 -8.86
CA LYS A 323 -23.80 0.82 -9.45
C LYS A 323 -23.45 2.30 -9.60
N LEU A 324 -22.21 2.68 -9.28
CA LEU A 324 -21.76 4.07 -9.28
C LEU A 324 -22.58 4.96 -8.32
N GLU A 325 -23.11 4.38 -7.24
CA GLU A 325 -23.87 5.08 -6.21
C GLU A 325 -22.95 5.51 -5.06
N PRO A 326 -23.18 6.68 -4.46
CA PRO A 326 -22.42 7.13 -3.30
C PRO A 326 -22.79 6.31 -2.06
N LEU A 327 -21.85 6.25 -1.13
CA LEU A 327 -22.01 5.63 0.18
C LEU A 327 -23.21 6.23 0.95
N SER A 328 -23.45 7.52 0.81
CA SER A 328 -24.51 8.25 1.50
C SER A 328 -25.93 7.76 1.17
N LYS A 329 -26.10 7.04 0.06
CA LYS A 329 -27.39 6.42 -0.31
C LYS A 329 -27.72 5.23 0.58
N VAL A 330 -26.70 4.52 1.07
CA VAL A 330 -26.87 3.35 1.96
C VAL A 330 -26.67 3.76 3.41
N ALA A 331 -25.66 4.58 3.69
CA ALA A 331 -25.33 5.09 5.01
C ALA A 331 -25.83 6.53 5.18
N THR A 332 -27.01 6.68 5.79
CA THR A 332 -27.68 7.98 5.95
C THR A 332 -27.07 8.84 7.05
N SER A 333 -26.51 8.24 8.11
CA SER A 333 -25.83 8.94 9.20
C SER A 333 -24.33 9.12 8.92
N SER A 334 -23.73 10.18 9.47
CA SER A 334 -22.27 10.38 9.39
C SER A 334 -21.51 9.25 10.08
N ASP A 335 -22.04 8.73 11.19
CA ASP A 335 -21.45 7.63 11.94
C ASP A 335 -21.36 6.34 11.10
N LEU A 336 -22.45 5.98 10.40
CA LEU A 336 -22.44 4.85 9.48
C LEU A 336 -21.47 5.05 8.32
N GLN A 337 -21.38 6.26 7.77
CA GLN A 337 -20.43 6.56 6.70
C GLN A 337 -18.99 6.35 7.17
N HIS A 338 -18.62 6.86 8.34
CA HIS A 338 -17.29 6.65 8.92
C HIS A 338 -17.01 5.18 9.24
N LEU A 339 -18.02 4.45 9.73
CA LEU A 339 -17.96 3.00 9.97
C LEU A 339 -17.66 2.24 8.67
N TYR A 340 -18.38 2.53 7.59
CA TYR A 340 -18.19 1.84 6.31
C TYR A 340 -16.89 2.21 5.63
N GLN A 341 -16.45 3.46 5.72
CA GLN A 341 -15.11 3.85 5.26
C GLN A 341 -14.04 3.04 5.98
N LEU A 342 -14.11 2.96 7.32
CA LEU A 342 -13.18 2.16 8.13
C LEU A 342 -13.20 0.69 7.72
N LEU A 343 -14.39 0.11 7.58
CA LEU A 343 -14.55 -1.28 7.15
C LEU A 343 -13.91 -1.53 5.78
N LEU A 344 -14.21 -0.70 4.78
CA LEU A 344 -13.69 -0.86 3.42
C LEU A 344 -12.16 -0.74 3.38
N PHE A 345 -11.57 0.17 4.16
CA PHE A 345 -10.11 0.31 4.24
C PHE A 345 -9.41 -0.86 4.93
N THR A 346 -10.08 -1.62 5.81
CA THR A 346 -9.45 -2.72 6.54
C THR A 346 -9.76 -4.11 6.00
N LEU A 347 -10.76 -4.25 5.13
CA LEU A 347 -11.05 -5.51 4.44
C LEU A 347 -9.89 -5.98 3.54
N PRO A 348 -9.68 -7.30 3.39
CA PRO A 348 -8.73 -7.87 2.44
C PRO A 348 -9.29 -7.71 1.01
N GLY A 349 -8.66 -6.86 0.22
CA GLY A 349 -9.19 -6.45 -1.09
C GLY A 349 -8.89 -4.99 -1.41
N ILE A 350 -9.37 -4.51 -2.54
CA ILE A 350 -9.14 -3.15 -3.04
C ILE A 350 -10.31 -2.27 -2.59
N PRO A 351 -10.13 -1.26 -1.73
CA PRO A 351 -11.21 -0.36 -1.38
C PRO A 351 -11.58 0.54 -2.57
N VAL A 352 -12.85 0.57 -2.92
CA VAL A 352 -13.39 1.38 -4.03
C VAL A 352 -14.45 2.33 -3.48
N PHE A 353 -14.23 3.62 -3.71
CA PHE A 353 -15.11 4.70 -3.27
C PHE A 353 -15.59 5.52 -4.46
N THR A 354 -16.77 6.11 -4.37
CA THR A 354 -17.30 7.07 -5.35
C THR A 354 -17.00 8.49 -4.87
N TYR A 355 -16.85 9.44 -5.80
CA TYR A 355 -16.62 10.82 -5.40
C TYR A 355 -17.70 11.37 -4.48
N GLY A 356 -17.26 12.10 -3.45
CA GLY A 356 -18.13 12.61 -2.39
C GLY A 356 -18.23 11.69 -1.18
N ASP A 357 -17.85 10.42 -1.29
CA ASP A 357 -17.86 9.48 -0.16
C ASP A 357 -16.93 9.95 0.96
N GLU A 358 -15.82 10.63 0.63
CA GLU A 358 -14.85 11.10 1.61
C GLU A 358 -15.32 12.33 2.42
N ILE A 359 -16.32 13.05 1.93
CA ILE A 359 -16.93 14.19 2.62
C ILE A 359 -18.35 13.88 3.13
N GLY A 360 -18.87 12.68 2.86
CA GLY A 360 -20.24 12.31 3.19
C GLY A 360 -21.29 13.04 2.35
N LEU A 361 -20.99 13.29 1.07
CA LEU A 361 -21.84 14.08 0.18
C LEU A 361 -23.23 13.45 0.05
N GLN A 362 -24.26 14.17 0.49
CA GLN A 362 -25.66 13.75 0.39
C GLN A 362 -26.37 14.42 -0.79
N GLY A 363 -27.34 13.71 -1.37
CA GLY A 363 -28.11 14.21 -2.51
C GLY A 363 -29.26 15.11 -2.10
N ASN A 364 -29.36 16.28 -2.72
CA ASN A 364 -30.50 17.19 -2.57
C ASN A 364 -31.75 16.73 -3.34
N GLY A 365 -32.12 15.45 -3.27
CA GLY A 365 -33.35 14.88 -3.87
C GLY A 365 -33.47 14.95 -5.41
N SER A 366 -32.57 15.67 -6.10
CA SER A 366 -32.59 15.98 -7.53
C SER A 366 -31.74 15.02 -8.39
N GLY A 367 -31.20 13.97 -7.78
CA GLY A 367 -30.50 12.87 -8.46
C GLY A 367 -29.10 13.17 -8.99
N ARG A 368 -28.67 14.44 -9.04
CA ARG A 368 -27.31 14.85 -9.42
C ARG A 368 -26.54 15.41 -8.23
N LEU A 369 -25.43 14.77 -7.91
CA LEU A 369 -24.52 15.14 -6.82
C LEU A 369 -23.37 15.95 -7.39
N ASN A 370 -23.37 17.27 -7.22
CA ASN A 370 -22.22 18.06 -7.60
C ASN A 370 -21.19 18.05 -6.47
N MET A 371 -19.92 17.85 -6.80
CA MET A 371 -18.85 17.84 -5.82
C MET A 371 -18.68 19.22 -5.20
N VAL A 372 -18.63 19.26 -3.87
CA VAL A 372 -18.42 20.48 -3.10
C VAL A 372 -16.94 20.59 -2.75
N TRP A 373 -16.32 21.70 -3.13
CA TRP A 373 -14.89 21.94 -2.90
C TRP A 373 -14.63 22.91 -1.74
N GLU A 374 -15.60 23.76 -1.41
CA GLU A 374 -15.60 24.62 -0.24
C GLU A 374 -16.26 23.87 0.90
N LEU A 375 -15.45 23.22 1.73
CA LEU A 375 -15.93 22.31 2.76
C LEU A 375 -16.34 23.06 4.02
N ASP A 376 -17.44 22.66 4.61
CA ASP A 376 -17.77 23.04 5.98
C ASP A 376 -16.91 22.27 7.01
N ALA A 377 -17.10 22.56 8.30
CA ALA A 377 -16.34 21.93 9.37
C ALA A 377 -16.53 20.40 9.40
N ASN A 378 -17.76 19.92 9.23
CA ASN A 378 -18.09 18.50 9.31
C ASN A 378 -17.51 17.71 8.12
N GLN A 379 -17.60 18.28 6.92
CA GLN A 379 -17.01 17.71 5.70
C GLN A 379 -15.48 17.70 5.78
N THR A 380 -14.89 18.73 6.39
CA THR A 380 -13.44 18.78 6.62
C THR A 380 -13.00 17.69 7.58
N GLU A 381 -13.76 17.46 8.66
CA GLU A 381 -13.53 16.35 9.60
C GLU A 381 -13.65 14.99 8.91
N SER A 382 -14.73 14.76 8.16
CA SER A 382 -14.95 13.50 7.42
C SER A 382 -13.82 13.21 6.43
N ARG A 383 -13.36 14.25 5.72
CA ARG A 383 -12.22 14.13 4.80
C ARG A 383 -10.91 13.82 5.52
N SER A 384 -10.68 14.43 6.68
CA SER A 384 -9.52 14.15 7.53
C SER A 384 -9.55 12.70 8.03
N TRP A 385 -10.72 12.23 8.45
CA TRP A 385 -10.97 10.84 8.84
C TRP A 385 -10.66 9.88 7.68
N PHE A 386 -11.22 10.08 6.50
CA PHE A 386 -10.95 9.28 5.30
C PHE A 386 -9.45 9.23 4.98
N LYS A 387 -8.78 10.38 5.01
CA LYS A 387 -7.35 10.48 4.78
C LYS A 387 -6.55 9.69 5.82
N SER A 388 -6.93 9.74 7.10
CA SER A 388 -6.25 9.01 8.17
C SER A 388 -6.29 7.49 7.96
N LEU A 389 -7.43 6.97 7.49
CA LEU A 389 -7.61 5.55 7.15
C LEU A 389 -6.80 5.16 5.93
N SER A 390 -6.82 6.00 4.90
CA SER A 390 -6.03 5.80 3.68
C SER A 390 -4.52 5.82 3.96
N ASP A 391 -4.06 6.76 4.79
CA ASP A 391 -2.66 6.85 5.24
C ASP A 391 -2.26 5.63 6.10
N LEU A 392 -3.15 5.15 6.97
CA LEU A 392 -2.90 3.95 7.78
C LEU A 392 -2.75 2.72 6.87
N ARG A 393 -3.70 2.51 5.95
CA ARG A 393 -3.64 1.39 5.00
C ARG A 393 -2.37 1.46 4.16
N GLY A 394 -2.00 2.62 3.62
CA GLY A 394 -0.81 2.77 2.77
C GLY A 394 0.53 2.52 3.48
N LYS A 395 0.57 2.56 4.82
CA LYS A 395 1.79 2.34 5.62
C LYS A 395 1.88 0.92 6.18
N GLU A 396 0.75 0.32 6.53
CA GLU A 396 0.72 -0.95 7.27
C GLU A 396 0.58 -2.16 6.35
N ARG A 397 1.63 -3.01 6.33
CA ARG A 397 1.67 -4.23 5.51
C ARG A 397 0.52 -5.19 5.83
N SER A 398 0.18 -5.32 7.11
CA SER A 398 -0.93 -6.13 7.59
C SER A 398 -2.27 -5.71 6.97
N LEU A 399 -2.48 -4.42 6.70
CA LEU A 399 -3.73 -3.94 6.08
C LEU A 399 -3.69 -4.03 4.54
N LEU A 400 -2.51 -3.87 3.93
CA LEU A 400 -2.34 -3.97 2.47
C LEU A 400 -2.52 -5.40 1.96
N HIS A 401 -1.76 -6.36 2.49
CA HIS A 401 -1.69 -7.74 1.99
C HIS A 401 -1.59 -8.76 3.13
N GLY A 402 -1.96 -8.38 4.35
CA GLY A 402 -2.00 -9.29 5.48
C GLY A 402 -3.10 -10.34 5.36
N ASP A 403 -2.82 -11.50 5.95
CA ASP A 403 -3.74 -12.62 6.11
C ASP A 403 -4.96 -12.16 6.94
N TYR A 404 -6.10 -12.77 6.67
CA TYR A 404 -7.39 -12.43 7.28
C TYR A 404 -7.87 -13.59 8.17
N TYR A 405 -8.35 -13.27 9.36
CA TYR A 405 -8.98 -14.24 10.26
C TYR A 405 -10.28 -13.69 10.87
N PRO A 406 -11.42 -14.38 10.73
CA PRO A 406 -12.66 -13.99 11.38
C PRO A 406 -12.56 -14.18 12.89
N LEU A 407 -13.05 -13.22 13.68
CA LEU A 407 -13.01 -13.27 15.16
C LEU A 407 -14.38 -13.33 15.81
N ASN A 408 -15.34 -12.58 15.28
CA ASN A 408 -16.70 -12.52 15.79
C ASN A 408 -17.66 -12.06 14.69
N SER A 409 -18.89 -12.56 14.71
CA SER A 409 -19.96 -12.05 13.85
C SER A 409 -21.31 -12.21 14.55
N SER A 410 -22.17 -11.21 14.40
CA SER A 410 -23.57 -11.24 14.79
C SER A 410 -24.43 -10.69 13.66
N ALA A 411 -25.74 -10.55 13.88
CA ALA A 411 -26.61 -9.90 12.90
C ALA A 411 -26.21 -8.45 12.63
N THR A 412 -25.70 -7.72 13.64
CA THR A 412 -25.45 -6.27 13.56
C THR A 412 -23.98 -5.88 13.71
N SER A 413 -23.11 -6.85 13.97
CA SER A 413 -21.69 -6.61 14.21
C SER A 413 -20.80 -7.64 13.52
N LEU A 414 -19.57 -7.24 13.22
CA LEU A 414 -18.50 -8.15 12.79
C LEU A 414 -17.17 -7.71 13.40
N ALA A 415 -16.27 -8.66 13.57
CA ALA A 415 -14.88 -8.40 13.89
C ALA A 415 -13.95 -9.43 13.24
N PHE A 416 -12.79 -8.95 12.79
CA PHE A 416 -11.76 -9.77 12.16
C PHE A 416 -10.37 -9.21 12.41
N LEU A 417 -9.37 -10.07 12.21
CA LEU A 417 -7.95 -9.81 12.42
C LEU A 417 -7.23 -9.77 11.06
N ARG A 418 -6.32 -8.82 10.90
CA ARG A 418 -5.35 -8.72 9.81
C ARG A 418 -3.93 -8.88 10.33
N VAL A 419 -3.15 -9.81 9.77
CA VAL A 419 -1.79 -10.15 10.22
C VAL A 419 -0.83 -10.21 9.04
N TRP A 420 0.38 -9.69 9.20
CA TRP A 420 1.45 -9.92 8.23
C TRP A 420 2.80 -10.15 8.92
N ASP A 421 3.30 -11.38 8.85
CA ASP A 421 4.64 -11.76 9.32
C ASP A 421 4.95 -11.17 10.72
N GLN A 422 6.05 -10.43 10.86
CA GLN A 422 6.48 -9.76 12.09
C GLN A 422 5.93 -8.32 12.25
N SER A 423 4.97 -7.92 11.42
CA SER A 423 4.38 -6.58 11.45
C SER A 423 3.33 -6.44 12.57
N GLU A 424 2.97 -5.20 12.87
CA GLU A 424 1.86 -4.87 13.76
C GLU A 424 0.56 -5.52 13.29
N ARG A 425 -0.23 -6.04 14.24
CA ARG A 425 -1.48 -6.77 13.97
C ARG A 425 -2.67 -5.86 14.25
N TYR A 426 -3.71 -5.96 13.42
CA TYR A 426 -4.86 -5.07 13.49
C TYR A 426 -6.17 -5.84 13.59
N ILE A 427 -7.00 -5.49 14.56
CA ILE A 427 -8.37 -5.99 14.68
C ILE A 427 -9.31 -4.89 14.26
N THR A 428 -10.18 -5.19 13.30
CA THR A 428 -11.32 -4.32 12.97
C THR A 428 -12.55 -4.88 13.66
N ALA A 429 -13.30 -4.02 14.35
CA ALA A 429 -14.62 -4.36 14.87
C ALA A 429 -15.62 -3.24 14.54
N VAL A 430 -16.80 -3.62 14.07
CA VAL A 430 -17.85 -2.67 13.68
C VAL A 430 -19.21 -3.15 14.19
N ASN A 431 -20.08 -2.18 14.50
CA ASN A 431 -21.47 -2.40 14.89
C ASN A 431 -22.34 -1.39 14.15
N TRP A 432 -23.07 -1.82 13.13
CA TRP A 432 -24.03 -0.98 12.40
C TRP A 432 -25.45 -1.11 12.98
N GLY A 433 -25.62 -1.84 14.08
CA GLY A 433 -26.91 -1.93 14.76
C GLY A 433 -27.24 -0.67 15.55
N GLU A 434 -28.54 -0.45 15.77
CA GLU A 434 -29.06 0.66 16.57
C GLU A 434 -28.82 0.51 18.07
N LYS A 435 -28.33 -0.66 18.51
CA LYS A 435 -28.06 -0.97 19.93
C LYS A 435 -26.58 -1.29 20.12
N PRO A 436 -26.02 -1.03 21.32
CA PRO A 436 -24.68 -1.48 21.64
C PRO A 436 -24.52 -2.98 21.45
N ALA A 437 -23.44 -3.39 20.81
CA ALA A 437 -23.12 -4.79 20.56
C ALA A 437 -21.93 -5.22 21.42
N GLU A 438 -22.07 -6.36 22.07
CA GLU A 438 -21.00 -6.98 22.83
C GLU A 438 -20.21 -7.94 21.94
N LEU A 439 -18.91 -7.69 21.80
CA LEU A 439 -18.01 -8.44 20.95
C LEU A 439 -17.14 -9.35 21.82
N LYS A 440 -17.21 -10.67 21.54
CA LYS A 440 -16.36 -11.69 22.13
C LYS A 440 -15.44 -12.22 21.04
N LEU A 441 -14.17 -11.81 21.08
CA LEU A 441 -13.23 -12.16 20.04
C LEU A 441 -12.64 -13.54 20.32
N THR A 442 -12.87 -14.47 19.39
CA THR A 442 -12.35 -15.83 19.45
C THR A 442 -11.60 -16.13 18.17
N LEU A 443 -10.30 -16.41 18.29
CA LEU A 443 -9.49 -16.86 17.17
C LEU A 443 -9.53 -18.40 17.12
N PRO A 444 -9.94 -19.02 16.00
CA PRO A 444 -9.77 -20.45 15.79
C PRO A 444 -8.29 -20.85 15.90
N PRO A 445 -7.95 -22.07 16.35
CA PRO A 445 -6.56 -22.52 16.44
C PRO A 445 -5.83 -22.32 15.12
N THR A 446 -4.91 -21.36 15.11
CA THR A 446 -4.17 -20.92 13.93
C THR A 446 -2.69 -20.95 14.26
N GLU A 447 -1.89 -21.60 13.42
CA GLU A 447 -0.46 -21.75 13.64
C GLU A 447 0.25 -20.37 13.63
N GLY A 448 1.04 -20.07 14.66
CA GLY A 448 1.81 -18.82 14.77
C GLY A 448 1.01 -17.55 15.10
N VAL A 449 -0.31 -17.65 15.31
CA VAL A 449 -1.16 -16.49 15.65
C VAL A 449 -1.91 -16.73 16.94
N THR A 450 -1.67 -15.84 17.91
CA THR A 450 -2.36 -15.80 19.20
C THR A 450 -2.94 -14.41 19.43
N LEU A 451 -4.09 -14.37 20.10
CA LEU A 451 -4.69 -13.13 20.57
C LEU A 451 -4.16 -12.82 21.98
N PRO A 452 -3.64 -11.61 22.24
CA PRO A 452 -3.31 -11.17 23.59
C PRO A 452 -4.58 -10.95 24.43
N ASP A 453 -4.41 -10.76 25.74
CA ASP A 453 -5.54 -10.39 26.62
C ASP A 453 -6.05 -8.97 26.32
N THR A 454 -5.19 -8.08 25.86
CA THR A 454 -5.50 -6.66 25.61
C THR A 454 -4.90 -6.16 24.29
N ALA A 455 -5.50 -5.11 23.74
CA ALA A 455 -4.98 -4.37 22.59
C ALA A 455 -5.17 -2.86 22.79
N VAL A 456 -4.43 -2.07 22.02
CA VAL A 456 -4.49 -0.60 22.05
C VAL A 456 -5.44 -0.09 20.98
N VAL A 457 -6.29 0.89 21.30
CA VAL A 457 -7.17 1.54 20.32
C VAL A 457 -6.33 2.42 19.39
N LYS A 458 -6.35 2.12 18.09
CA LYS A 458 -5.62 2.89 17.07
C LYS A 458 -6.48 3.99 16.45
N ILE A 459 -7.69 3.64 16.04
CA ILE A 459 -8.69 4.54 15.44
C ILE A 459 -10.06 4.10 15.98
N SER A 460 -10.94 5.04 16.35
CA SER A 460 -12.28 4.75 16.86
C SER A 460 -13.26 5.82 16.42
N THR A 461 -14.49 5.43 16.11
CA THR A 461 -15.65 6.34 16.03
C THR A 461 -16.47 6.36 17.33
N ASP A 462 -16.17 5.46 18.28
CA ASP A 462 -16.79 5.39 19.60
C ASP A 462 -16.01 6.24 20.60
N GLU A 463 -16.65 7.24 21.18
CA GLU A 463 -16.08 8.12 22.20
C GLU A 463 -15.70 7.36 23.49
N ASN A 464 -16.36 6.24 23.79
CA ASN A 464 -16.02 5.41 24.95
C ASN A 464 -14.70 4.66 24.77
N LEU A 465 -14.24 4.52 23.52
CA LEU A 465 -12.98 3.86 23.16
C LEU A 465 -11.99 4.91 22.67
N ALA A 466 -11.44 5.67 23.62
CA ALA A 466 -10.47 6.72 23.32
C ALA A 466 -9.22 6.16 22.63
N VAL A 467 -8.68 6.89 21.66
CA VAL A 467 -7.43 6.53 20.96
C VAL A 467 -6.29 6.41 21.97
N GLN A 468 -5.41 5.40 21.79
CA GLN A 468 -4.34 4.99 22.72
C GLN A 468 -4.79 4.36 24.05
N SER A 469 -6.09 4.24 24.32
CA SER A 469 -6.56 3.45 25.46
C SER A 469 -6.37 1.94 25.23
N THR A 470 -6.33 1.17 26.31
CA THR A 470 -6.20 -0.29 26.27
C THR A 470 -7.56 -0.95 26.51
N VAL A 471 -7.90 -1.95 25.69
CA VAL A 471 -9.18 -2.66 25.72
C VAL A 471 -8.93 -4.16 25.88
N SER A 472 -9.79 -4.83 26.64
CA SER A 472 -9.77 -6.29 26.79
C SER A 472 -10.33 -6.98 25.54
N LEU A 473 -9.57 -7.90 24.96
CA LEU A 473 -10.00 -8.66 23.77
C LEU A 473 -10.97 -9.80 24.11
N LYS A 474 -11.05 -10.21 25.38
CA LYS A 474 -12.00 -11.27 25.82
C LYS A 474 -13.45 -10.84 25.63
N LYS A 475 -13.73 -9.56 25.91
CA LYS A 475 -15.07 -8.98 25.85
C LYS A 475 -14.96 -7.46 25.88
N PHE A 476 -15.59 -6.79 24.94
CA PHE A 476 -15.84 -5.34 25.00
C PHE A 476 -17.15 -4.99 24.30
N THR A 477 -17.66 -3.80 24.59
CA THR A 477 -18.92 -3.30 24.01
C THR A 477 -18.58 -2.17 23.05
N LEU A 478 -19.23 -2.19 21.88
CA LEU A 478 -19.15 -1.13 20.90
C LEU A 478 -20.52 -0.46 20.80
N GLY A 479 -20.55 0.88 20.79
CA GLY A 479 -21.75 1.67 20.65
C GLY A 479 -22.50 1.41 19.33
N PRO A 480 -23.74 1.93 19.20
CA PRO A 480 -24.51 1.82 17.97
C PRO A 480 -23.87 2.63 16.84
N GLU A 481 -23.86 2.08 15.63
CA GLU A 481 -23.24 2.68 14.44
C GLU A 481 -21.74 3.03 14.60
N LYS A 482 -21.04 2.36 15.53
CA LYS A 482 -19.63 2.63 15.82
C LYS A 482 -18.68 1.56 15.29
N ALA A 483 -17.42 1.96 15.14
CA ALA A 483 -16.33 1.19 14.57
C ALA A 483 -15.03 1.47 15.31
N VAL A 484 -14.16 0.46 15.39
CA VAL A 484 -12.85 0.59 16.03
C VAL A 484 -11.81 -0.29 15.32
N ILE A 485 -10.59 0.25 15.21
CA ILE A 485 -9.37 -0.48 14.87
C ILE A 485 -8.54 -0.60 16.15
N LEU A 486 -8.29 -1.84 16.58
CA LEU A 486 -7.37 -2.15 17.66
C LEU A 486 -6.04 -2.63 17.08
N GLN A 487 -4.94 -2.36 17.78
CA GLN A 487 -3.58 -2.69 17.39
C GLN A 487 -2.88 -3.45 18.53
N PHE A 488 -2.09 -4.46 18.16
CA PHE A 488 -1.19 -5.16 19.08
C PHE A 488 0.06 -5.68 18.33
N PRO A 489 1.20 -5.81 19.02
CA PRO A 489 2.46 -6.18 18.39
C PRO A 489 2.53 -7.68 18.05
N PHE A 490 3.48 -8.03 17.18
CA PHE A 490 3.88 -9.42 16.96
C PHE A 490 4.55 -9.99 18.22
N THR A 491 3.99 -11.06 18.77
CA THR A 491 4.58 -11.82 19.87
C THR A 491 5.37 -12.99 19.25
N GLY A 492 6.70 -12.88 19.28
CA GLY A 492 7.63 -13.80 18.61
C GLY A 492 7.56 -15.25 19.01
#